data_AF-A0A971UVG3-F1
#
_entry.id   AF-A0A971UVG3-F1
#
_cell.length_a   1.000
_cell.length_b   1.000
_cell.length_c   1.000
_cell.angle_alpha   90.00
_cell.angle_beta   90.00
_cell.angle_gamma   90.00
#
_symmetry.space_group_name_H-M   'P 1'
#
loop_
_entity.id
_entity.type
_entity.pdbx_description
1 polymer ?
#
loop_
_entity_poly.entity_id
_entity_poly.type
_entity_poly.pdbx_seq_one_letter_code
_entity_poly.pdbx_strand_id
1 'polypeptide(L)'
;MEYKYGKKGNYEDFSSGRVLYHIGGMTNFPVRLAQEIYGRCLQYLPKREDICLYDCCCGGGYLLTVLGFLNQDTIGSILGSDINEDLINVARKNLSLLSKEGMNNRIIELEEMIEKYKKESHIEAKDSAIRLKKMIKKNIEFKIFHADVLKGIGKT
;
A
#
# COMPACT_ATOMS: atom_id res chain seq x y z
N MET A 1 24.08 -6.71 4.22
CA MET A 1 23.76 -5.90 3.02
C MET A 1 23.56 -4.46 3.47
N GLU A 2 24.18 -3.48 2.80
CA GLU A 2 24.02 -2.06 3.09
C GLU A 2 22.78 -1.47 2.38
N TYR A 3 22.03 -0.59 3.05
CA TYR A 3 20.87 0.10 2.49
C TYR A 3 21.31 1.24 1.55
N LYS A 4 20.84 1.23 0.30
CA LYS A 4 21.13 2.28 -0.71
C LYS A 4 19.93 3.18 -1.00
N TYR A 5 18.72 2.63 -0.98
CA TYR A 5 17.48 3.30 -1.38
C TYR A 5 16.52 3.49 -0.19
N GLY A 6 16.51 2.56 0.76
CA GLY A 6 15.72 2.62 1.98
C GLY A 6 16.36 3.54 3.02
N LYS A 7 15.99 4.84 2.99
CA LYS A 7 16.47 5.84 3.94
C LYS A 7 16.16 5.44 5.39
N LYS A 8 17.04 5.82 6.31
CA LYS A 8 16.73 5.73 7.75
C LYS A 8 15.75 6.85 8.09
N GLY A 9 14.60 6.51 8.66
CA GLY A 9 13.56 7.48 8.98
C GLY A 9 12.43 6.86 9.81
N ASN A 10 11.47 7.70 10.20
CA ASN A 10 10.25 7.22 10.83
C ASN A 10 9.25 6.75 9.76
N TYR A 11 8.75 5.53 9.91
CA TYR A 11 7.77 4.90 9.02
C TYR A 11 6.48 4.49 9.76
N GLU A 12 6.29 5.02 10.97
CA GLU A 12 5.19 4.68 11.86
C GLU A 12 3.80 4.97 11.28
N ASP A 13 3.68 5.98 10.42
CA ASP A 13 2.43 6.29 9.70
C ASP A 13 1.97 5.12 8.80
N PHE A 14 2.91 4.28 8.36
CA PHE A 14 2.67 3.09 7.56
C PHE A 14 2.44 1.81 8.39
N SER A 15 2.32 1.91 9.72
CA SER A 15 2.00 0.75 10.55
C SER A 15 0.64 0.15 10.16
N SER A 16 0.60 -1.17 9.96
CA SER A 16 -0.65 -1.88 9.68
C SER A 16 -1.65 -1.71 10.81
N GLY A 17 -2.92 -1.48 10.47
CA GLY A 17 -4.01 -1.27 11.43
C GLY A 17 -4.13 0.16 11.93
N ARG A 18 -3.20 1.06 11.56
CA ARG A 18 -3.32 2.50 11.79
C ARG A 18 -4.17 3.14 10.70
N VAL A 19 -3.53 3.58 9.61
CA VAL A 19 -4.22 4.07 8.41
C VAL A 19 -4.54 2.91 7.48
N LEU A 20 -3.52 2.10 7.16
CA LEU A 20 -3.66 0.93 6.30
C LEU A 20 -4.49 -0.14 7.01
N TYR A 21 -5.41 -0.76 6.27
CA TYR A 21 -6.28 -1.82 6.75
C TYR A 21 -5.48 -3.07 7.06
N HIS A 22 -5.80 -3.69 8.20
CA HIS A 22 -5.23 -4.95 8.65
C HIS A 22 -6.28 -6.06 8.64
N ILE A 23 -5.84 -7.29 8.41
CA ILE A 23 -6.63 -8.51 8.61
C ILE A 23 -5.80 -9.51 9.39
N GLY A 24 -6.43 -10.22 10.33
CA GLY A 24 -5.77 -11.22 11.16
C GLY A 24 -5.11 -12.32 10.32
N GLY A 25 -3.97 -12.83 10.78
CA GLY A 25 -3.21 -13.86 10.06
C GLY A 25 -2.23 -13.32 9.01
N MET A 26 -2.18 -12.00 8.79
CA MET A 26 -1.22 -11.38 7.86
C MET A 26 0.00 -10.80 8.58
N THR A 27 1.17 -11.00 7.98
CA THR A 27 2.42 -10.41 8.46
C THR A 27 2.66 -9.05 7.79
N ASN A 28 3.22 -8.12 8.56
CA ASN A 28 3.66 -6.84 8.01
C ASN A 28 5.05 -7.00 7.41
N PHE A 29 5.32 -6.29 6.32
CA PHE A 29 6.66 -6.22 5.73
C PHE A 29 7.38 -4.95 6.19
N PRO A 30 8.67 -5.00 6.63
CA PRO A 30 9.36 -3.80 7.07
C PRO A 30 9.46 -2.74 5.96
N VAL A 31 8.85 -1.58 6.17
CA VAL A 31 8.72 -0.50 5.16
C VAL A 31 10.06 -0.08 4.57
N ARG A 32 11.09 0.07 5.42
CA ARG A 32 12.43 0.45 4.96
C ARG A 32 13.04 -0.61 4.04
N LEU A 33 12.80 -1.89 4.32
CA LEU A 33 13.27 -3.00 3.48
C LEU A 33 12.48 -3.06 2.17
N ALA A 34 11.17 -2.81 2.21
CA ALA A 34 10.35 -2.72 1.00
C ALA A 34 10.91 -1.66 0.04
N GLN A 35 11.19 -0.46 0.55
CA GLN A 35 11.77 0.62 -0.23
C GLN A 35 13.16 0.28 -0.78
N GLU A 36 13.97 -0.43 0.00
CA GLU A 36 15.29 -0.89 -0.44
C GLU A 36 15.19 -1.86 -1.63
N ILE A 37 14.29 -2.84 -1.55
CA ILE A 37 14.08 -3.83 -2.59
C ILE A 37 13.54 -3.15 -3.85
N TYR A 38 12.52 -2.28 -3.71
CA TYR A 38 11.97 -1.55 -4.85
C TYR A 38 13.03 -0.72 -5.58
N GLY A 39 13.82 0.07 -4.86
CA GLY A 39 14.89 0.88 -5.46
C GLY A 39 15.96 0.02 -6.16
N ARG A 40 16.27 -1.15 -5.59
CA ARG A 40 17.18 -2.13 -6.22
C ARG A 40 16.60 -2.76 -7.48
N CYS A 41 15.29 -2.96 -7.57
CA CYS A 41 14.66 -3.41 -8.81
C CYS A 41 14.66 -2.28 -9.85
N LEU A 42 14.32 -1.05 -9.43
CA LEU A 42 14.21 0.11 -10.31
C LEU A 42 15.51 0.43 -11.05
N GLN A 43 16.68 0.31 -10.39
CA GLN A 43 17.99 0.53 -11.02
C GLN A 43 18.29 -0.41 -12.21
N TYR A 44 17.66 -1.59 -12.28
CA TYR A 44 17.88 -2.57 -13.34
C TYR A 44 16.91 -2.44 -14.51
N LEU A 45 15.87 -1.61 -14.38
CA LEU A 45 14.93 -1.38 -15.47
C LEU A 45 15.56 -0.46 -16.55
N PRO A 46 15.03 -0.42 -17.77
CA PRO A 46 15.43 0.58 -18.77
C PRO A 46 14.74 1.94 -18.56
N LYS A 47 13.56 1.94 -17.92
CA LYS A 47 12.80 3.14 -17.55
C LYS A 47 12.78 3.37 -16.04
N ARG A 48 12.59 4.61 -15.61
CA ARG A 48 12.54 5.01 -14.18
C ARG A 48 11.19 5.55 -13.74
N GLU A 49 10.33 5.90 -14.68
CA GLU A 49 9.00 6.46 -14.47
C GLU A 49 7.95 5.55 -15.12
N ASP A 50 6.69 5.78 -14.76
CA ASP A 50 5.53 5.00 -15.20
C ASP A 50 5.74 3.49 -15.09
N ILE A 51 6.31 3.07 -13.97
CA ILE A 51 6.52 1.67 -13.63
C ILE A 51 5.17 1.05 -13.26
N CYS A 52 4.86 -0.09 -13.89
CA CYS A 52 3.80 -0.97 -13.45
C CYS A 52 4.38 -1.91 -12.38
N LEU A 53 3.97 -1.75 -11.13
CA LEU A 53 4.36 -2.65 -10.05
C LEU A 53 3.33 -3.77 -9.92
N TYR A 54 3.77 -5.03 -9.99
CA TYR A 54 2.90 -6.18 -9.83
C TYR A 54 3.38 -7.05 -8.67
N ASP A 55 2.48 -7.34 -7.74
CA ASP A 55 2.66 -8.37 -6.71
C ASP A 55 1.63 -9.49 -6.93
N CYS A 56 2.11 -10.65 -7.33
CA CYS A 56 1.29 -11.80 -7.68
C CYS A 56 0.79 -12.62 -6.47
N CYS A 57 1.27 -12.27 -5.27
CA CYS A 57 0.86 -12.83 -3.99
C CYS A 57 0.64 -11.68 -3.00
N CYS A 58 -0.19 -10.72 -3.39
CA CYS A 58 -0.25 -9.41 -2.74
C CYS A 58 -0.84 -9.43 -1.33
N GLY A 59 -1.46 -10.54 -0.93
CA GLY A 59 -2.22 -10.65 0.30
C GLY A 59 -3.20 -9.49 0.44
N GLY A 60 -3.24 -8.87 1.62
CA GLY A 60 -4.04 -7.68 1.88
C GLY A 60 -3.56 -6.37 1.22
N GLY A 61 -2.59 -6.42 0.29
CA GLY A 61 -2.13 -5.25 -0.48
C GLY A 61 -1.33 -4.21 0.31
N TYR A 62 -0.92 -4.53 1.54
CA TYR A 62 -0.15 -3.64 2.41
C TYR A 62 1.14 -3.14 1.73
N LEU A 63 1.97 -4.08 1.25
CA LEU A 63 3.26 -3.77 0.65
C LEU A 63 3.12 -2.91 -0.61
N LEU A 64 2.19 -3.28 -1.50
CA LEU A 64 1.88 -2.50 -2.71
C LEU A 64 1.46 -1.07 -2.36
N THR A 65 0.63 -0.89 -1.33
CA THR A 65 0.14 0.43 -0.90
C THR A 65 1.26 1.28 -0.32
N VAL A 66 2.11 0.70 0.55
CA VAL A 66 3.29 1.38 1.10
C VAL A 66 4.22 1.85 -0.02
N LEU A 67 4.52 0.97 -0.98
CA LEU A 67 5.37 1.33 -2.12
C LEU A 67 4.71 2.39 -3.00
N GLY A 68 3.39 2.31 -3.21
CA GLY A 68 2.61 3.31 -3.94
C GLY A 68 2.73 4.70 -3.33
N PHE A 69 2.67 4.84 -2.00
CA PHE A 69 2.87 6.13 -1.33
C PHE A 69 4.31 6.64 -1.46
N LEU A 70 5.29 5.78 -1.22
CA LEU A 70 6.71 6.18 -1.17
C LEU A 70 7.29 6.48 -2.56
N ASN A 71 6.66 6.00 -3.63
CA ASN A 71 7.20 6.02 -4.99
C ASN A 71 6.21 6.62 -6.02
N GLN A 72 5.41 7.62 -5.60
CA GLN A 72 4.48 8.36 -6.45
C GLN A 72 5.09 8.95 -7.73
N ASP A 73 6.38 9.28 -7.70
CA ASP A 73 7.07 9.84 -8.88
C ASP A 73 7.44 8.77 -9.91
N THR A 74 7.62 7.51 -9.49
CA THR A 74 8.13 6.43 -10.37
C THR A 74 7.07 5.41 -10.73
N ILE A 75 6.08 5.15 -9.86
CA ILE A 75 4.99 4.20 -10.12
C ILE A 75 3.88 4.90 -10.92
N GLY A 76 3.48 4.27 -12.03
CA GLY A 76 2.35 4.70 -12.86
C GLY A 76 1.08 3.87 -12.59
N SER A 77 1.25 2.57 -12.35
CA SER A 77 0.14 1.65 -12.10
C SER A 77 0.53 0.50 -11.17
N ILE A 78 -0.46 -0.08 -10.52
CA ILE A 78 -0.29 -1.21 -9.60
C ILE A 78 -1.22 -2.36 -9.97
N LEU A 79 -0.66 -3.56 -10.04
CA LEU A 79 -1.40 -4.81 -10.15
C LEU A 79 -1.19 -5.61 -8.88
N GLY A 80 -2.22 -6.29 -8.43
CA GLY A 80 -2.09 -7.29 -7.37
C GLY A 80 -2.99 -8.49 -7.64
N SER A 81 -2.48 -9.67 -7.32
CA SER A 81 -3.29 -10.88 -7.30
C SER A 81 -3.01 -11.70 -6.05
N ASP A 82 -3.98 -12.52 -5.68
CA ASP A 82 -3.83 -13.53 -4.65
C ASP A 82 -4.80 -14.68 -4.91
N ILE A 83 -4.46 -15.87 -4.40
CA ILE A 83 -5.33 -17.05 -4.44
C ILE A 83 -6.40 -17.00 -3.36
N ASN A 84 -6.21 -16.20 -2.31
CA ASN A 84 -7.20 -16.03 -1.26
C ASN A 84 -8.14 -14.86 -1.57
N GLU A 85 -9.38 -15.18 -1.94
CA GLU A 85 -10.42 -14.19 -2.26
C GLU A 85 -10.74 -13.23 -1.11
N ASP A 86 -10.62 -13.66 0.15
CA ASP A 86 -10.88 -12.79 1.30
C ASP A 86 -9.88 -11.63 1.39
N LEU A 87 -8.64 -11.88 0.97
CA LEU A 87 -7.56 -10.88 0.97
C LEU A 87 -7.72 -9.85 -0.15
N ILE A 88 -8.35 -10.23 -1.27
CA ILE A 88 -8.58 -9.37 -2.43
C ILE A 88 -9.35 -8.10 -2.04
N ASN A 89 -10.36 -8.23 -1.17
CA ASN A 89 -11.15 -7.07 -0.73
C ASN A 89 -10.33 -6.13 0.18
N VAL A 90 -9.48 -6.68 1.04
CA VAL A 90 -8.57 -5.88 1.89
C VAL A 90 -7.53 -5.18 1.02
N ALA A 91 -6.98 -5.85 0.01
CA ALA A 91 -6.05 -5.26 -0.95
C ALA A 91 -6.67 -4.09 -1.72
N ARG A 92 -7.92 -4.21 -2.17
CA ARG A 92 -8.65 -3.11 -2.81
C ARG A 92 -8.83 -1.91 -1.88
N LYS A 93 -9.19 -2.15 -0.61
CA LYS A 93 -9.31 -1.09 0.40
C LYS A 93 -7.98 -0.41 0.68
N ASN A 94 -6.89 -1.18 0.76
CA ASN A 94 -5.57 -0.61 0.96
C ASN A 94 -5.13 0.22 -0.26
N LEU A 95 -5.29 -0.28 -1.48
CA LEU A 95 -4.88 0.47 -2.67
C LEU A 95 -5.75 1.68 -2.98
N SER A 96 -7.02 1.72 -2.55
CA SER A 96 -7.84 2.92 -2.68
C SER A 96 -7.26 4.12 -1.93
N LEU A 97 -6.46 3.89 -0.87
CA LEU A 97 -5.73 4.91 -0.12
C LEU A 97 -4.69 5.66 -0.96
N LEU A 98 -4.32 5.16 -2.15
CA LEU A 98 -3.43 5.88 -3.08
C LEU A 98 -4.13 6.98 -3.87
N SER A 99 -5.41 7.25 -3.57
CA SER A 99 -6.19 8.36 -4.12
C SER A 99 -6.62 9.33 -3.02
N LYS A 100 -6.81 10.60 -3.38
CA LYS A 100 -7.33 11.61 -2.44
C LYS A 100 -8.72 11.24 -1.91
N GLU A 101 -9.55 10.65 -2.77
CA GLU A 101 -10.89 10.19 -2.43
C GLU A 101 -10.86 9.05 -1.41
N GLY A 102 -10.10 7.98 -1.68
CA GLY A 102 -9.97 6.86 -0.74
C GLY A 102 -9.39 7.29 0.61
N MET A 103 -8.44 8.23 0.62
CA MET A 103 -7.94 8.82 1.87
C MET A 103 -9.01 9.63 2.61
N ASN A 104 -9.86 10.39 1.91
CA ASN A 104 -10.96 11.11 2.55
C ASN A 104 -11.94 10.15 3.21
N ASN A 105 -12.32 9.09 2.50
CA ASN A 105 -13.21 8.06 3.04
C ASN A 105 -12.60 7.41 4.29
N ARG A 106 -11.30 7.09 4.26
CA ARG A 106 -10.59 6.54 5.42
C ARG A 106 -10.53 7.51 6.60
N ILE A 107 -10.36 8.81 6.35
CA ILE A 107 -10.38 9.84 7.40
C ILE A 107 -11.77 9.90 8.05
N ILE A 108 -12.85 9.86 7.26
CA ILE A 108 -14.22 9.84 7.78
C ILE A 108 -14.44 8.60 8.66
N GLU A 109 -14.04 7.41 8.20
CA GLU A 109 -14.11 6.18 9.01
C GLU A 109 -13.39 6.33 10.35
N LEU A 110 -12.21 6.98 10.36
CA LEU A 110 -11.46 7.21 11.59
C LEU A 110 -12.15 8.23 12.51
N GLU A 111 -12.80 9.25 11.96
CA GLU A 111 -13.58 10.22 12.72
C GLU A 111 -14.79 9.57 13.41
N GLU A 112 -15.51 8.70 12.71
CA GLU A 112 -16.58 7.88 13.29
C GLU A 112 -16.07 6.99 14.43
N MET A 113 -14.88 6.39 14.27
CA MET A 113 -14.25 5.59 15.32
C MET A 113 -13.84 6.45 16.54
N ILE A 114 -13.34 7.67 16.32
CA ILE A 114 -13.01 8.61 17.39
C ILE A 114 -14.28 8.97 18.17
N GLU A 115 -15.37 9.30 17.48
CA GLU A 115 -16.64 9.64 18.12
C GLU A 115 -17.19 8.48 18.96
N LYS A 116 -17.17 7.27 18.39
CA LYS A 116 -17.73 6.08 19.03
C LYS A 116 -16.90 5.55 20.20
N TYR A 117 -15.57 5.53 20.07
CA TYR A 117 -14.69 4.84 21.01
C TYR A 117 -13.79 5.76 21.83
N LYS A 118 -13.59 7.02 21.42
CA LYS A 118 -12.78 8.04 22.11
C LYS A 118 -11.36 7.59 22.48
N LYS A 119 -10.74 6.74 21.66
CA LYS A 119 -9.38 6.24 21.87
C LYS A 119 -8.36 7.14 21.19
N GLU A 120 -7.26 7.44 21.90
CA GLU A 120 -6.13 8.23 21.39
C GLU A 120 -5.53 7.64 20.11
N SER A 121 -5.42 6.31 20.01
CA SER A 121 -4.90 5.64 18.82
C SER A 121 -5.70 5.93 17.54
N HIS A 122 -7.00 6.24 17.64
CA HIS A 122 -7.79 6.64 16.47
C HIS A 122 -7.51 8.09 16.06
N ILE A 123 -7.24 8.98 17.02
CA ILE A 123 -6.82 10.37 16.77
C ILE A 123 -5.47 10.36 16.05
N GLU A 124 -4.50 9.62 16.58
CA GLU A 124 -3.19 9.48 15.95
C GLU A 124 -3.26 8.83 14.57
N ALA A 125 -4.15 7.86 14.37
CA ALA A 125 -4.39 7.26 13.07
C ALA A 125 -4.94 8.29 12.08
N LYS A 126 -5.86 9.17 12.51
CA LYS A 126 -6.36 10.26 11.68
C LYS A 126 -5.26 11.23 11.29
N ASP A 127 -4.41 11.62 12.23
CA ASP A 127 -3.28 12.51 11.95
C ASP A 127 -2.28 11.88 10.97
N SER A 128 -2.04 10.58 11.12
CA SER A 128 -1.23 9.79 10.18
C SER A 128 -1.88 9.77 8.79
N ALA A 129 -3.20 9.60 8.72
CA ALA A 129 -3.93 9.63 7.45
C ALA A 129 -3.82 10.99 6.76
N ILE A 130 -3.93 12.09 7.52
CA ILE A 130 -3.72 13.44 6.99
C ILE A 130 -2.30 13.61 6.45
N ARG A 131 -1.27 13.09 7.13
CA ARG A 131 0.12 13.12 6.64
C ARG A 131 0.30 12.30 5.36
N LEU A 132 -0.20 11.07 5.32
CA LEU A 132 -0.11 10.20 4.14
C LEU A 132 -0.86 10.79 2.94
N LYS A 133 -2.03 11.40 3.15
CA LYS A 133 -2.78 12.07 2.09
C LYS A 133 -1.98 13.17 1.39
N LYS A 134 -1.11 13.88 2.11
CA LYS A 134 -0.22 14.91 1.53
C LYS A 134 0.87 14.33 0.63
N MET A 135 1.15 13.03 0.72
CA MET A 135 2.13 12.36 -0.14
C MET A 135 1.58 12.04 -1.53
N ILE A 136 0.25 12.05 -1.70
CA ILE A 136 -0.40 11.72 -2.98
C ILE A 136 -0.23 12.88 -3.96
N LYS A 137 0.59 12.66 -4.98
CA LYS A 137 0.86 13.64 -6.05
C LYS A 137 -0.05 13.43 -7.25
N LYS A 138 -0.30 12.16 -7.59
CA LYS A 138 -1.17 11.73 -8.68
C LYS A 138 -2.01 10.53 -8.26
N ASN A 139 -3.09 10.29 -8.99
CA ASN A 139 -3.84 9.04 -8.86
C ASN A 139 -3.03 7.92 -9.52
N ILE A 140 -2.79 6.84 -8.79
CA ILE A 140 -2.18 5.62 -9.32
C ILE A 140 -3.32 4.67 -9.69
N GLU A 141 -3.40 4.29 -10.96
CA GLU A 141 -4.37 3.28 -11.39
C GLU A 141 -3.99 1.92 -10.78
N PHE A 142 -4.99 1.18 -10.31
CA PHE A 142 -4.75 -0.15 -9.80
C PHE A 142 -5.80 -1.17 -10.19
N LYS A 143 -5.38 -2.44 -10.25
CA LYS A 143 -6.26 -3.59 -10.46
C LYS A 143 -5.89 -4.72 -9.52
N ILE A 144 -6.89 -5.21 -8.76
CA ILE A 144 -6.77 -6.37 -7.89
C ILE A 144 -7.74 -7.46 -8.34
N PHE A 145 -7.21 -8.65 -8.57
CA PHE A 145 -7.97 -9.80 -9.07
C PHE A 145 -7.53 -11.10 -8.39
N HIS A 146 -8.45 -12.03 -8.25
CA HIS A 146 -8.13 -13.38 -7.77
C HIS A 146 -7.36 -14.14 -8.87
N ALA A 147 -6.22 -14.74 -8.51
CA ALA A 147 -5.49 -15.64 -9.39
C ALA A 147 -4.56 -16.56 -8.59
N ASP A 148 -4.44 -17.80 -9.06
CA ASP A 148 -3.39 -18.72 -8.64
C ASP A 148 -2.16 -18.46 -9.52
N VAL A 149 -1.08 -17.91 -8.94
CA VAL A 149 0.16 -17.58 -9.67
C VAL A 149 0.80 -18.81 -10.33
N LEU A 150 0.53 -20.02 -9.82
CA LEU A 150 1.06 -21.27 -10.38
C LEU A 150 0.23 -21.78 -11.56
N LYS A 151 -1.00 -21.28 -11.73
CA LYS A 151 -1.83 -21.54 -12.90
C LYS A 151 -1.64 -20.39 -13.87
N GLY A 152 -1.16 -20.70 -15.08
CA GLY A 152 -1.01 -19.69 -16.12
C GLY A 152 -2.32 -18.89 -16.28
N ILE A 153 -2.21 -17.57 -16.35
CA ILE A 153 -3.35 -16.71 -16.67
C ILE A 153 -3.80 -17.14 -18.06
N GLY A 154 -4.98 -17.78 -18.15
CA GLY A 154 -5.47 -18.34 -19.40
C GLY A 154 -5.32 -17.33 -20.52
N LYS A 155 -4.70 -17.74 -21.64
CA LYS A 155 -4.61 -16.88 -22.82
C LYS A 155 -6.04 -16.49 -23.19
N THR A 156 -6.31 -15.18 -23.16
CA THR A 156 -7.51 -14.60 -23.75
C THR A 156 -7.34 -14.53 -25.26
#